data_AF-A0A3M6UQ74-F1
#
_entry.id   AF-A0A3M6UQ74-F1
#
_cell.length_a   1.000
_cell.length_b   1.000
_cell.length_c   1.000
_cell.angle_alpha   90.00
_cell.angle_beta   90.00
_cell.angle_gamma   90.00
#
_symmetry.space_group_name_H-M   'P 1'
#
loop_
_entity.id
_entity.type
_entity.pdbx_description
1 polymer ?
#
loop_
_entity_poly.entity_id
_entity_poly.type
_entity_poly.pdbx_seq_one_letter_code
_entity_poly.pdbx_strand_id
1 'polypeptide(L)'
;MVFTANGWILIARFSNSDGKNWMRDDGRWWYDQQIAIGAINNPLMNDDMISTAFWSVRGRELKITRNDDPSHTPLLQTTGNCLAGQTFRSKIISYGDFRNGKVWASKQCLGSCTVQYGGQYKSTDGFQQADCNGNIQSAKKIGFWCDYGSGDGSVMMIGGGGWTCARADHGIGITETAAASFVEDGGNETEYDFGYDGEKNKAPSQSYSLNLWITL
;
A
#
# COMPACT_ATOMS: atom_id res chain seq x y z
N MET A 1 -12.95 7.57 -16.96
CA MET A 1 -12.14 6.74 -17.90
C MET A 1 -11.20 5.91 -17.04
N VAL A 2 -11.02 4.63 -17.34
CA VAL A 2 -10.14 3.72 -16.56
C VAL A 2 -9.07 3.17 -17.50
N PHE A 3 -7.83 3.08 -17.04
CA PHE A 3 -6.75 2.46 -17.83
C PHE A 3 -6.74 0.96 -17.60
N THR A 4 -6.61 0.19 -18.67
CA THR A 4 -6.58 -1.27 -18.63
C THR A 4 -5.40 -1.83 -19.41
N ALA A 5 -4.73 -2.83 -18.86
CA ALA A 5 -3.66 -3.56 -19.54
C ALA A 5 -3.71 -5.04 -19.14
N ASN A 6 -3.70 -5.95 -20.14
CA ASN A 6 -3.64 -7.40 -19.93
C ASN A 6 -4.71 -7.96 -18.96
N GLY A 7 -5.94 -7.45 -19.03
CA GLY A 7 -7.04 -7.87 -18.13
C GLY A 7 -6.99 -7.28 -16.71
N TRP A 8 -6.11 -6.30 -16.48
CA TRP A 8 -5.99 -5.56 -15.22
C TRP A 8 -6.43 -4.11 -15.39
N ILE A 9 -7.00 -3.54 -14.34
CA ILE A 9 -7.50 -2.17 -14.28
C ILE A 9 -6.65 -1.39 -13.28
N LEU A 10 -6.08 -0.26 -13.70
CA LEU A 10 -5.30 0.61 -12.83
C LEU A 10 -6.22 1.41 -11.90
N ILE A 11 -6.00 1.29 -10.59
CA ILE A 11 -6.87 1.93 -9.59
C ILE A 11 -6.17 2.99 -8.75
N ALA A 12 -4.86 2.87 -8.54
CA ALA A 12 -4.08 3.78 -7.73
C ALA A 12 -2.60 3.76 -8.13
N ARG A 13 -1.88 4.82 -7.77
CA ARG A 13 -0.43 4.91 -7.82
C ARG A 13 0.08 5.65 -6.59
N PHE A 14 1.15 5.12 -6.00
CA PHE A 14 1.83 5.63 -4.81
C PHE A 14 3.21 6.16 -5.22
N SER A 15 3.46 7.46 -5.09
CA SER A 15 4.73 8.09 -5.43
C SER A 15 5.27 8.89 -4.25
N ASN A 16 6.54 8.66 -3.89
CA ASN A 16 7.21 9.51 -2.90
C ASN A 16 7.79 10.80 -3.52
N SER A 17 7.53 11.07 -4.81
CA SER A 17 8.13 12.21 -5.54
C SER A 17 7.24 13.45 -5.58
N ASP A 18 6.00 13.35 -5.12
CA ASP A 18 5.05 14.44 -4.98
C ASP A 18 4.53 14.56 -3.53
N GLY A 19 3.33 15.11 -3.35
CA GLY A 19 2.78 15.34 -2.01
C GLY A 19 2.28 14.04 -1.38
N LYS A 20 2.23 14.01 -0.04
CA LYS A 20 1.76 12.86 0.76
C LYS A 20 0.24 12.67 0.66
N ASN A 21 -0.29 12.29 -0.49
CA ASN A 21 -1.75 12.21 -0.64
C ASN A 21 -2.31 10.93 -0.01
N TRP A 22 -1.57 9.81 -0.07
CA TRP A 22 -2.00 8.56 0.57
C TRP A 22 -1.78 8.60 2.07
N MET A 23 -0.76 9.31 2.53
CA MET A 23 -0.49 9.54 3.95
C MET A 23 -0.92 10.94 4.38
N ARG A 24 -2.13 11.34 3.98
CA ARG A 24 -2.72 12.60 4.44
C ARG A 24 -3.44 12.37 5.77
N ASP A 25 -3.29 13.30 6.71
CA ASP A 25 -3.77 13.17 8.11
C ASP A 25 -5.25 12.81 8.28
N ASP A 26 -6.09 13.23 7.33
CA ASP A 26 -7.52 12.93 7.33
C ASP A 26 -7.89 11.63 6.61
N GLY A 27 -6.91 10.89 6.05
CA GLY A 27 -7.07 9.62 5.36
C GLY A 27 -7.90 9.69 4.07
N ARG A 28 -8.25 10.87 3.54
CA ARG A 28 -9.28 11.03 2.50
C ARG A 28 -9.11 10.15 1.27
N TRP A 29 -7.90 9.90 0.78
CA TRP A 29 -7.72 9.12 -0.45
C TRP A 29 -8.19 7.67 -0.29
N TRP A 30 -7.96 7.08 0.88
CA TRP A 30 -8.46 5.76 1.24
C TRP A 30 -9.98 5.74 1.39
N TYR A 31 -10.57 6.75 2.05
CA TYR A 31 -11.97 6.72 2.49
C TYR A 31 -12.96 7.50 1.61
N ASP A 32 -12.67 8.76 1.31
CA ASP A 32 -13.69 9.74 0.87
C ASP A 32 -13.45 10.31 -0.52
N GLN A 33 -12.29 10.05 -1.15
CA GLN A 33 -11.97 10.63 -2.44
C GLN A 33 -12.92 10.13 -3.54
N GLN A 34 -13.73 11.02 -4.11
CA GLN A 34 -14.75 10.66 -5.12
C GLN A 34 -14.44 11.21 -6.52
N ILE A 35 -13.30 11.87 -6.69
CA ILE A 35 -12.87 12.44 -7.96
C ILE A 35 -11.54 11.76 -8.34
N ALA A 36 -11.40 11.39 -9.61
CA ALA A 36 -10.13 10.90 -10.11
C ALA A 36 -9.06 12.00 -10.09
N ILE A 37 -7.86 11.69 -9.62
CA ILE A 37 -6.72 12.63 -9.53
C ILE A 37 -5.49 11.96 -10.13
N GLY A 38 -4.61 12.76 -10.74
CA GLY A 38 -3.37 12.30 -11.36
C GLY A 38 -3.55 11.76 -12.78
N ALA A 39 -2.47 11.22 -13.35
CA ALA A 39 -2.44 10.72 -14.73
C ALA A 39 -3.14 9.36 -14.89
N ILE A 40 -4.48 9.35 -14.80
CA ILE A 40 -5.30 8.13 -14.78
C ILE A 40 -5.25 7.26 -16.04
N ASN A 41 -4.74 7.81 -17.14
CA ASN A 41 -4.61 7.15 -18.44
C ASN A 41 -3.16 6.87 -18.85
N ASN A 42 -2.19 7.20 -17.98
CA ASN A 42 -0.77 6.97 -18.25
C ASN A 42 -0.13 6.27 -17.03
N PRO A 43 0.07 4.93 -17.08
CA PRO A 43 0.63 4.16 -15.97
C PRO A 43 2.11 4.47 -15.70
N LEU A 44 2.79 5.21 -16.58
CA LEU A 44 4.24 5.44 -16.53
C LEU A 44 4.63 6.70 -15.75
N MET A 45 3.66 7.53 -15.37
CA MET A 45 3.95 8.74 -14.62
C MET A 45 4.39 8.41 -13.19
N ASN A 46 5.32 9.20 -12.66
CA ASN A 46 5.79 9.11 -11.28
C ASN A 46 5.13 10.21 -10.45
N ASP A 47 3.83 10.09 -10.26
CA ASP A 47 2.98 10.99 -9.48
C ASP A 47 1.84 10.16 -8.87
N ASP A 48 1.36 10.59 -7.71
CA ASP A 48 0.20 9.98 -7.09
C ASP A 48 -1.00 10.02 -8.03
N MET A 49 -1.75 8.91 -8.04
CA MET A 49 -2.91 8.78 -8.89
C MET A 49 -3.98 7.97 -8.17
N ILE A 50 -5.23 8.40 -8.28
CA ILE A 50 -6.38 7.59 -7.87
C ILE A 50 -7.44 7.65 -8.97
N SER A 51 -7.85 6.48 -9.46
CA SER A 51 -8.86 6.36 -10.51
C SER A 51 -10.23 6.07 -9.92
N THR A 52 -11.29 6.40 -10.66
CA THR A 52 -12.68 6.09 -10.24
C THR A 52 -12.89 4.60 -9.96
N ALA A 53 -12.09 3.71 -10.59
CA ALA A 53 -12.23 2.27 -10.39
C ALA A 53 -11.92 1.83 -8.96
N PHE A 54 -11.13 2.60 -8.20
CA PHE A 54 -10.81 2.33 -6.80
C PHE A 54 -12.07 2.13 -5.93
N TRP A 55 -13.16 2.86 -6.21
CA TRP A 55 -14.43 2.76 -5.48
C TRP A 55 -15.64 2.34 -6.32
N SER A 56 -15.48 2.16 -7.63
CA SER A 56 -16.60 1.79 -8.52
C SER A 56 -16.49 0.41 -9.15
N VAL A 57 -15.29 -0.16 -9.24
CA VAL A 57 -15.09 -1.48 -9.85
C VAL A 57 -14.86 -2.52 -8.78
N ARG A 58 -15.66 -3.58 -8.82
CA ARG A 58 -15.49 -4.78 -7.98
C ARG A 58 -14.45 -5.69 -8.60
N GLY A 59 -13.53 -6.22 -7.79
CA GLY A 59 -12.48 -7.10 -8.25
C GLY A 59 -12.36 -8.37 -7.43
N ARG A 60 -11.47 -9.26 -7.87
CA ARG A 60 -11.13 -10.52 -7.19
C ARG A 60 -9.71 -10.52 -6.66
N GLU A 61 -8.76 -10.05 -7.46
CA GLU A 61 -7.35 -9.99 -7.10
C GLU A 61 -6.78 -8.59 -7.33
N LEU A 62 -5.66 -8.31 -6.66
CA LEU A 62 -4.82 -7.15 -6.90
C LEU A 62 -3.42 -7.56 -7.34
N LYS A 63 -2.73 -6.65 -8.04
CA LYS A 63 -1.28 -6.73 -8.25
C LYS A 63 -0.64 -5.36 -8.05
N ILE A 64 0.64 -5.37 -7.71
CA ILE A 64 1.48 -4.16 -7.67
C ILE A 64 2.56 -4.27 -8.74
N THR A 65 2.79 -3.19 -9.47
CA THR A 65 3.87 -3.07 -10.47
C THR A 65 4.60 -1.75 -10.26
N ARG A 66 5.80 -1.59 -10.83
CA ARG A 66 6.43 -0.27 -10.95
C ARG A 66 5.84 0.50 -12.12
N ASN A 67 5.89 1.84 -12.07
CA ASN A 67 5.52 2.70 -13.19
C ASN A 67 6.54 2.64 -14.33
N ASP A 68 7.82 2.46 -14.00
CA ASP A 68 8.94 2.46 -14.96
C ASP A 68 9.18 1.11 -15.64
N ASP A 69 8.37 0.09 -15.33
CA ASP A 69 8.25 -1.13 -16.12
C ASP A 69 7.07 -1.03 -17.11
N PRO A 70 7.32 -0.79 -18.41
CA PRO A 70 6.27 -0.67 -19.42
C PRO A 70 5.54 -2.00 -19.68
N SER A 71 6.10 -3.13 -19.26
CA SER A 71 5.43 -4.44 -19.35
C SER A 71 4.44 -4.66 -18.22
N HIS A 72 4.45 -3.80 -17.19
CA HIS A 72 3.63 -3.91 -15.99
C HIS A 72 3.75 -5.30 -15.35
N THR A 73 4.99 -5.78 -15.25
CA THR A 73 5.32 -7.07 -14.64
C THR A 73 4.94 -7.02 -13.17
N PRO A 74 4.10 -7.95 -12.68
CA PRO A 74 3.75 -8.00 -11.26
C PRO A 74 5.00 -8.16 -10.39
N LEU A 75 5.19 -7.22 -9.46
CA LEU A 75 6.11 -7.41 -8.32
C LEU A 75 5.48 -8.34 -7.30
N LEU A 76 4.18 -8.15 -7.05
CA LEU A 76 3.31 -9.10 -6.37
C LEU A 76 1.96 -9.19 -7.06
N GLN A 77 1.30 -10.34 -6.90
CA GLN A 77 -0.09 -10.56 -7.24
C GLN A 77 -0.77 -11.39 -6.17
N THR A 78 -2.00 -11.04 -5.76
CA THR A 78 -2.78 -11.86 -4.83
C THR A 78 -3.38 -13.10 -5.49
N THR A 79 -3.69 -14.08 -4.67
CA THR A 79 -4.38 -15.32 -5.07
C THR A 79 -5.46 -15.67 -4.04
N GLY A 80 -6.48 -16.40 -4.47
CA GLY A 80 -7.53 -16.90 -3.58
C GLY A 80 -8.68 -15.91 -3.34
N ASN A 81 -8.95 -15.02 -4.29
CA ASN A 81 -10.05 -14.06 -4.28
C ASN A 81 -9.93 -13.01 -3.16
N CYS A 82 -8.76 -12.38 -3.05
CA CYS A 82 -8.42 -11.43 -1.98
C CYS A 82 -9.47 -10.33 -1.74
N LEU A 83 -10.04 -9.79 -2.83
CA LEU A 83 -11.04 -8.71 -2.78
C LEU A 83 -12.46 -9.22 -2.55
N ALA A 84 -12.70 -10.53 -2.69
CA ALA A 84 -14.01 -11.16 -2.48
C ALA A 84 -15.18 -10.49 -3.24
N GLY A 85 -14.92 -9.97 -4.45
CA GLY A 85 -15.93 -9.27 -5.25
C GLY A 85 -16.29 -7.88 -4.74
N GLN A 86 -15.50 -7.32 -3.81
CA GLN A 86 -15.66 -5.94 -3.34
C GLN A 86 -14.88 -4.96 -4.23
N THR A 87 -15.22 -3.69 -4.16
CA THR A 87 -14.32 -2.64 -4.64
C THR A 87 -13.10 -2.58 -3.73
N PHE A 88 -11.98 -2.05 -4.22
CA PHE A 88 -10.79 -1.92 -3.40
C PHE A 88 -11.05 -1.03 -2.18
N ARG A 89 -11.76 0.10 -2.34
CA ARG A 89 -12.20 0.93 -1.21
C ARG A 89 -13.03 0.15 -0.21
N SER A 90 -14.06 -0.59 -0.65
CA SER A 90 -14.90 -1.37 0.26
C SER A 90 -14.09 -2.38 1.06
N LYS A 91 -13.11 -3.05 0.43
CA LYS A 91 -12.16 -3.94 1.13
C LYS A 91 -11.38 -3.19 2.21
N ILE A 92 -10.78 -2.05 1.88
CA ILE A 92 -9.95 -1.28 2.80
C ILE A 92 -10.77 -0.75 3.99
N ILE A 93 -11.94 -0.15 3.75
CA ILE A 93 -12.75 0.43 4.84
C ILE A 93 -13.53 -0.62 5.65
N SER A 94 -13.57 -1.87 5.19
CA SER A 94 -14.28 -2.95 5.92
C SER A 94 -13.65 -3.29 7.27
N TYR A 95 -12.39 -2.92 7.50
CA TYR A 95 -11.67 -3.18 8.74
C TYR A 95 -11.89 -2.12 9.81
N GLY A 96 -12.37 -0.94 9.44
CA GLY A 96 -12.59 0.17 10.35
C GLY A 96 -12.46 1.54 9.68
N ASP A 97 -12.70 2.56 10.48
CA ASP A 97 -12.47 3.96 10.14
C ASP A 97 -11.31 4.48 11.00
N PHE A 98 -10.21 4.86 10.35
CA PHE A 98 -8.94 5.27 10.93
C PHE A 98 -8.53 6.70 10.57
N ARG A 99 -9.47 7.49 10.04
CA ARG A 99 -9.24 8.90 9.73
C ARG A 99 -8.97 9.72 11.00
N ASN A 100 -8.32 10.86 10.83
CA ASN A 100 -8.10 11.86 11.89
C ASN A 100 -7.29 11.32 13.08
N GLY A 101 -6.16 10.66 12.79
CA GLY A 101 -5.20 10.21 13.82
C GLY A 101 -5.64 9.02 14.66
N LYS A 102 -6.66 8.29 14.23
CA LYS A 102 -7.08 7.08 14.94
C LYS A 102 -6.15 5.91 14.58
N VAL A 103 -5.47 5.40 15.60
CA VAL A 103 -4.68 4.16 15.56
C VAL A 103 -5.50 3.01 14.95
N TRP A 104 -4.95 2.33 13.95
CA TRP A 104 -5.70 1.30 13.23
C TRP A 104 -5.66 -0.10 13.84
N ALA A 105 -4.53 -0.51 14.42
CA ALA A 105 -4.38 -1.84 14.98
C ALA A 105 -3.44 -1.84 16.19
N SER A 106 -3.28 -3.00 16.84
CA SER A 106 -2.27 -3.19 17.87
C SER A 106 -1.62 -4.55 17.72
N LYS A 107 -0.35 -4.56 17.29
CA LYS A 107 0.48 -5.77 17.09
C LYS A 107 -0.19 -6.83 16.21
N GLN A 108 -0.81 -6.40 15.12
CA GLN A 108 -1.47 -7.29 14.16
C GLN A 108 -1.71 -6.59 12.82
N CYS A 109 -1.99 -7.38 11.79
CA CYS A 109 -2.71 -6.92 10.60
C CYS A 109 -4.19 -7.28 10.74
N LEU A 110 -5.11 -6.37 10.38
CA LEU A 110 -6.56 -6.62 10.47
C LEU A 110 -7.07 -7.59 9.41
N GLY A 111 -6.32 -7.78 8.33
CA GLY A 111 -6.55 -8.84 7.36
C GLY A 111 -5.33 -9.09 6.51
N SER A 112 -5.33 -10.19 5.74
CA SER A 112 -4.25 -10.49 4.80
C SER A 112 -4.72 -11.33 3.61
N CYS A 113 -3.90 -11.34 2.56
CA CYS A 113 -4.07 -12.19 1.38
C CYS A 113 -2.76 -12.87 1.02
N THR A 114 -2.84 -14.08 0.46
CA THR A 114 -1.68 -14.78 -0.09
C THR A 114 -1.25 -14.14 -1.40
N VAL A 115 0.07 -13.95 -1.58
CA VAL A 115 0.64 -13.39 -2.80
C VAL A 115 1.66 -14.31 -3.46
N GLN A 116 1.85 -14.11 -4.75
CA GLN A 116 2.98 -14.59 -5.52
C GLN A 116 3.86 -13.39 -5.89
N TYR A 117 5.16 -13.49 -5.67
CA TYR A 117 6.12 -12.46 -6.07
C TYR A 117 6.69 -12.76 -7.46
N GLY A 118 7.08 -11.70 -8.15
CA GLY A 118 7.66 -11.76 -9.49
C GLY A 118 8.47 -10.51 -9.83
N GLY A 119 8.88 -10.39 -11.09
CA GLY A 119 9.58 -9.21 -11.59
C GLY A 119 10.80 -8.83 -10.73
N GLN A 120 10.92 -7.53 -10.45
CA GLN A 120 12.04 -6.94 -9.73
C GLN A 120 11.70 -6.64 -8.25
N TYR A 121 10.86 -7.47 -7.61
CA TYR A 121 10.40 -7.20 -6.24
C TYR A 121 11.57 -7.03 -5.25
N LYS A 122 12.64 -7.83 -5.37
CA LYS A 122 13.81 -7.78 -4.48
C LYS A 122 14.58 -6.46 -4.49
N SER A 123 14.46 -5.69 -5.57
CA SER A 123 15.11 -4.38 -5.72
C SER A 123 14.10 -3.22 -5.67
N THR A 124 12.91 -3.47 -5.12
CA THR A 124 11.85 -2.48 -4.96
C THR A 124 11.63 -2.19 -3.49
N ASP A 125 11.58 -0.92 -3.12
CA ASP A 125 11.32 -0.49 -1.75
C ASP A 125 9.92 -0.92 -1.29
N GLY A 126 9.84 -1.34 -0.04
CA GLY A 126 8.67 -1.96 0.58
C GLY A 126 8.57 -3.47 0.44
N PHE A 127 9.45 -4.12 -0.32
CA PHE A 127 9.47 -5.57 -0.50
C PHE A 127 10.58 -6.28 0.30
N GLN A 128 11.34 -5.54 1.10
CA GLN A 128 12.49 -6.04 1.88
C GLN A 128 12.12 -7.24 2.77
N GLN A 129 10.87 -7.29 3.26
CA GLN A 129 10.38 -8.35 4.16
C GLN A 129 9.57 -9.45 3.45
N ALA A 130 9.57 -9.48 2.11
CA ALA A 130 8.77 -10.43 1.30
C ALA A 130 8.93 -11.90 1.71
N ASP A 131 10.16 -12.30 2.07
CA ASP A 131 10.54 -13.66 2.42
C ASP A 131 10.69 -13.89 3.94
N CYS A 132 10.40 -12.86 4.76
CA CYS A 132 10.51 -12.95 6.22
C CYS A 132 9.25 -13.56 6.85
N ASN A 133 9.40 -14.38 7.89
CA ASN A 133 8.27 -14.90 8.67
C ASN A 133 8.27 -14.29 10.06
N GLY A 134 7.30 -13.42 10.33
CA GLY A 134 7.17 -12.72 11.60
C GLY A 134 5.90 -13.10 12.35
N ASN A 135 5.76 -12.56 13.55
CA ASN A 135 4.69 -12.93 14.47
C ASN A 135 3.35 -12.22 14.21
N ILE A 136 3.34 -11.09 13.48
CA ILE A 136 2.08 -10.43 13.08
C ILE A 136 1.65 -10.78 11.65
N GLN A 137 2.61 -11.19 10.81
CA GLN A 137 2.35 -11.70 9.46
C GLN A 137 3.54 -12.55 8.97
N SER A 138 3.25 -13.57 8.16
CA SER A 138 4.25 -14.44 7.52
C SER A 138 4.69 -13.93 6.15
N ALA A 139 5.71 -14.57 5.57
CA ALA A 139 6.15 -14.34 4.20
C ALA A 139 5.03 -14.60 3.19
N LYS A 140 5.19 -14.07 1.97
CA LYS A 140 4.24 -14.28 0.85
C LYS A 140 2.81 -13.86 1.19
N LYS A 141 2.70 -12.76 1.93
CA LYS A 141 1.44 -12.11 2.27
C LYS A 141 1.46 -10.64 1.89
N ILE A 142 0.27 -10.12 1.65
CA ILE A 142 -0.01 -8.70 1.80
C ILE A 142 -1.04 -8.54 2.92
N GLY A 143 -0.71 -7.73 3.91
CA GLY A 143 -1.54 -7.41 5.07
C GLY A 143 -2.26 -6.10 4.88
N PHE A 144 -3.34 -5.87 5.63
CA PHE A 144 -4.10 -4.63 5.62
C PHE A 144 -4.18 -4.06 7.04
N TRP A 145 -3.90 -2.76 7.17
CA TRP A 145 -3.90 -2.02 8.43
C TRP A 145 -3.08 -2.73 9.50
N CYS A 146 -1.77 -2.81 9.25
CA CYS A 146 -0.83 -3.50 10.10
C CYS A 146 -0.19 -2.53 11.08
N ASP A 147 -0.07 -2.94 12.34
CA ASP A 147 0.62 -2.21 13.39
C ASP A 147 1.61 -3.13 14.10
N TYR A 148 2.72 -2.54 14.55
CA TYR A 148 3.60 -3.13 15.54
C TYR A 148 3.93 -2.17 16.68
N GLY A 149 3.07 -2.13 17.69
CA GLY A 149 3.44 -1.62 19.01
C GLY A 149 3.15 -0.13 19.19
N SER A 150 4.19 0.71 19.14
CA SER A 150 4.10 2.12 19.54
C SER A 150 4.25 3.13 18.39
N GLY A 151 4.45 2.68 17.14
CA GLY A 151 4.63 3.60 16.02
C GLY A 151 4.46 2.95 14.66
N ASP A 152 5.12 1.81 14.45
CA ASP A 152 5.31 1.25 13.13
C ASP A 152 4.02 0.68 12.54
N GLY A 153 3.66 1.13 11.35
CA GLY A 153 2.49 0.60 10.67
C GLY A 153 2.44 0.86 9.19
N SER A 154 1.52 0.15 8.55
CA SER A 154 1.25 0.28 7.13
C SER A 154 -0.21 0.00 6.78
N VAL A 155 -0.73 0.75 5.80
CA VAL A 155 -2.06 0.47 5.24
C VAL A 155 -2.03 -0.85 4.49
N MET A 156 -0.97 -1.14 3.73
CA MET A 156 -0.76 -2.45 3.10
C MET A 156 0.66 -2.97 3.32
N MET A 157 0.84 -3.89 4.26
CA MET A 157 2.15 -4.46 4.60
C MET A 157 2.53 -5.59 3.65
N ILE A 158 3.70 -5.51 3.02
CA ILE A 158 4.17 -6.54 2.07
C ILE A 158 5.20 -7.45 2.75
N GLY A 159 4.93 -8.75 2.79
CA GLY A 159 5.81 -9.74 3.40
C GLY A 159 5.52 -9.97 4.89
N GLY A 160 6.48 -10.54 5.62
CA GLY A 160 6.33 -10.77 7.05
C GLY A 160 6.45 -9.48 7.86
N GLY A 161 5.86 -9.46 9.04
CA GLY A 161 5.95 -8.33 9.96
C GLY A 161 6.11 -8.82 11.40
N GLY A 162 6.67 -7.95 12.24
CA GLY A 162 6.93 -8.17 13.65
C GLY A 162 8.42 -8.05 13.99
N TRP A 163 8.78 -8.40 15.23
CA TRP A 163 10.14 -8.16 15.76
C TRP A 163 11.26 -8.66 14.84
N THR A 164 11.09 -9.84 14.25
CA THR A 164 12.10 -10.47 13.40
C THR A 164 12.09 -9.99 11.94
N CYS A 165 11.08 -9.21 11.55
CA CYS A 165 10.85 -8.76 10.17
C CYS A 165 10.76 -7.25 10.07
N ALA A 166 11.56 -6.52 10.86
CA ALA A 166 11.54 -5.05 10.86
C ALA A 166 10.14 -4.46 11.07
N ARG A 167 9.36 -5.06 12.00
CA ARG A 167 8.15 -4.46 12.56
C ARG A 167 7.01 -4.34 11.52
N ALA A 168 6.44 -3.17 11.22
CA ALA A 168 5.24 -3.08 10.37
C ALA A 168 5.19 -1.87 9.41
N ASP A 169 6.25 -1.09 9.34
CA ASP A 169 6.43 0.16 8.58
C ASP A 169 7.03 -0.06 7.18
N HIS A 170 6.64 -1.16 6.52
CA HIS A 170 7.07 -1.48 5.16
C HIS A 170 5.90 -1.88 4.26
N GLY A 171 5.95 -1.49 2.99
CA GLY A 171 4.89 -1.72 2.01
C GLY A 171 4.31 -0.42 1.48
N ILE A 172 2.98 -0.30 1.50
CA ILE A 172 2.24 0.87 1.01
C ILE A 172 1.58 1.62 2.16
N GLY A 173 1.68 2.95 2.13
CA GLY A 173 1.14 3.86 3.13
C GLY A 173 1.74 3.55 4.49
N ILE A 174 3.01 3.86 4.67
CA ILE A 174 3.78 3.51 5.87
C ILE A 174 3.87 4.70 6.81
N THR A 175 3.96 4.41 8.10
CA THR A 175 4.12 5.39 9.18
C THR A 175 4.95 4.77 10.30
N GLU A 176 5.74 5.59 10.98
CA GLU A 176 6.28 5.28 12.32
C GLU A 176 5.64 6.13 13.41
N THR A 177 4.68 7.01 13.09
CA THR A 177 4.14 7.99 14.03
C THR A 177 2.86 7.52 14.72
N ALA A 178 2.64 8.01 15.94
CA ALA A 178 1.36 7.92 16.65
C ALA A 178 0.74 6.50 16.74
N ALA A 179 1.55 5.46 16.95
CA ALA A 179 1.11 4.06 17.02
C ALA A 179 0.28 3.64 15.78
N ALA A 180 0.83 3.84 14.59
CA ALA A 180 0.22 3.46 13.33
C ALA A 180 -1.08 4.22 13.04
N SER A 181 -0.93 5.52 12.79
CA SER A 181 -2.02 6.42 12.37
C SER A 181 -1.57 7.29 11.19
N PHE A 182 -2.48 8.13 10.67
CA PHE A 182 -2.15 9.12 9.63
C PHE A 182 -1.58 10.44 10.18
N VAL A 183 -1.44 10.59 11.50
CA VAL A 183 -0.97 11.85 12.09
C VAL A 183 0.52 11.76 12.37
N GLU A 184 1.27 12.72 11.82
CA GLU A 184 2.69 12.88 12.12
C GLU A 184 2.89 13.53 13.50
N ASP A 185 3.50 12.78 14.44
CA ASP A 185 3.85 13.28 15.78
C ASP A 185 5.19 14.06 15.81
N GLY A 186 5.89 14.14 14.67
CA GLY A 186 7.13 14.88 14.50
C GLY A 186 8.39 14.10 14.89
N GLY A 187 9.51 14.80 15.11
CA GLY A 187 10.79 14.15 15.44
C GLY A 187 11.51 13.54 14.24
N ASN A 188 12.02 12.30 14.38
CA ASN A 188 12.72 11.57 13.31
C ASN A 188 11.80 10.61 12.53
N GLU A 189 10.59 10.38 13.02
CA GLU A 189 9.55 9.54 12.40
C GLU A 189 8.81 10.36 11.34
N THR A 190 8.34 9.70 10.28
CA THR A 190 7.61 10.29 9.16
C THR A 190 6.75 9.23 8.47
N GLU A 191 5.97 9.68 7.50
CA GLU A 191 5.14 8.85 6.64
C GLU A 191 5.61 8.90 5.19
N TYR A 192 5.38 7.80 4.47
CA TYR A 192 5.65 7.67 3.03
C TYR A 192 4.53 6.89 2.32
N ASP A 193 4.26 7.21 1.06
CA ASP A 193 3.24 6.53 0.27
C ASP A 193 3.63 5.07 -0.02
N PHE A 194 4.94 4.77 -0.05
CA PHE A 194 5.49 3.42 0.06
C PHE A 194 6.93 3.45 0.56
N GLY A 195 7.40 2.36 1.15
CA GLY A 195 8.78 2.29 1.64
C GLY A 195 9.04 1.08 2.52
N TYR A 196 10.20 1.05 3.15
CA TYR A 196 10.66 -0.06 3.99
C TYR A 196 10.96 0.32 5.43
N ASP A 197 10.88 1.61 5.74
CA ASP A 197 11.19 2.21 7.02
C ASP A 197 10.58 3.63 7.05
N GLY A 198 9.94 4.00 8.17
CA GLY A 198 9.30 5.31 8.34
C GLY A 198 10.21 6.39 8.93
N GLU A 199 11.53 6.21 9.00
CA GLU A 199 12.45 7.24 9.51
C GLU A 199 12.87 8.27 8.43
N LYS A 200 12.96 9.56 8.81
CA LYS A 200 13.34 10.69 7.92
C LYS A 200 14.71 10.55 7.26
N ASN A 201 15.64 9.85 7.92
CA ASN A 201 17.01 9.62 7.44
C ASN A 201 17.12 8.38 6.52
N LYS A 202 16.05 7.61 6.36
CA LYS A 202 15.97 6.39 5.53
C LYS A 202 14.92 6.53 4.42
N ALA A 203 14.88 7.71 3.82
CA ALA A 203 13.90 8.01 2.79
C ALA A 203 13.88 6.95 1.66
N PRO A 204 12.72 6.38 1.33
CA PRO A 204 12.57 5.44 0.23
C PRO A 204 12.77 6.13 -1.13
N SER A 205 12.88 5.33 -2.19
CA SER A 205 13.07 5.83 -3.54
C SER A 205 11.98 6.81 -3.96
N GLN A 206 12.42 7.89 -4.59
CA GLN A 206 11.56 8.86 -5.30
C GLN A 206 11.69 8.71 -6.83
N SER A 207 12.49 7.76 -7.31
CA SER A 207 12.77 7.60 -8.75
C SER A 207 11.71 6.82 -9.51
N TYR A 208 10.83 6.13 -8.78
CA TYR A 208 9.71 5.36 -9.32
C TYR A 208 8.54 5.39 -8.34
N SER A 209 7.40 4.91 -8.80
CA SER A 209 6.16 4.76 -8.04
C SER A 209 5.57 3.37 -8.25
N LEU A 210 4.66 3.01 -7.36
CA LEU A 210 4.00 1.71 -7.36
C LEU A 210 2.56 1.85 -7.86
N ASN A 211 2.26 1.19 -8.98
CA ASN A 211 0.91 1.08 -9.51
C ASN A 211 0.16 -0.07 -8.84
N LEU A 212 -1.06 0.19 -8.39
CA LEU A 212 -1.99 -0.82 -7.90
C LEU A 212 -3.07 -1.09 -8.94
N TRP A 213 -3.23 -2.37 -9.23
CA TRP A 213 -4.18 -2.86 -10.22
C TRP A 213 -5.14 -3.87 -9.60
N ILE A 214 -6.32 -4.00 -10.17
CA ILE A 214 -7.27 -5.07 -9.86
C ILE A 214 -7.71 -5.83 -11.11
N THR A 215 -8.17 -7.06 -10.93
CA THR A 215 -8.83 -7.84 -11.98
C THR A 215 -10.19 -8.34 -11.50
N LEU A 216 -11.07 -8.66 -12.46
CA LEU A 216 -12.46 -9.05 -12.23
C LEU A 216 -12.62 -10.52 -11.81
#